data_AF-A0AAF0CRR0-F1
#
_entry.id   AF-A0AAF0CRR0-F1
#
_cell.length_a   1.000
_cell.length_b   1.000
_cell.length_c   1.000
_cell.angle_alpha   90.00
_cell.angle_beta   90.00
_cell.angle_gamma   90.00
#
_symmetry.space_group_name_H-M   'P 1'
#
loop_
_entity.id
_entity.type
_entity.pdbx_description
1 polymer ?
#
loop_
_entity_poly.entity_id
_entity_poly.type
_entity_poly.pdbx_seq_one_letter_code
_entity_poly.pdbx_strand_id
1 'polypeptide(L)'
;MPYTTPNFWTERNAAAKCRQMKKRGMPDLDGGRFITLTVNRELCPDEGGTWRLLEPPEAYEMGKARLRRFIARLRKRYKIRRWFWKMELHQPDNNGLVYAHWHFWFDYGGHIPGEEVTKAWGLGRTDIRRVRRKEWTYLFKYMCKQAGDLPDWLTSMTKVRLFQTSMGFFSGNDAPPEDTPSPRQLDDIDETKNDCAHEMDTIGERIVRWTRCVVARSTSSDGSQRHKLLVMQTSRWGDLLAAFAELRIRLGITQADCEIKTQKITTTWLTQLPPCLQGYT
;
A
#
# COMPACT_ATOMS: atom_id res chain seq x y z
N MET A 1 -19.26 9.80 9.42
CA MET A 1 -17.79 9.60 9.47
C MET A 1 -17.21 9.92 8.10
N PRO A 2 -16.00 10.52 8.01
CA PRO A 2 -15.40 10.88 6.73
C PRO A 2 -15.17 9.64 5.87
N TYR A 3 -15.29 9.81 4.55
CA TYR A 3 -14.95 8.75 3.60
C TYR A 3 -13.44 8.66 3.48
N THR A 4 -12.90 7.45 3.59
CA THR A 4 -11.48 7.21 3.39
C THR A 4 -11.28 6.02 2.45
N THR A 5 -10.52 6.23 1.38
CA THR A 5 -10.14 5.16 0.46
C THR A 5 -9.32 4.11 1.22
N PRO A 6 -9.63 2.81 1.10
CA PRO A 6 -8.81 1.76 1.70
C PRO A 6 -7.36 1.85 1.23
N ASN A 7 -6.47 2.18 2.16
CA ASN A 7 -5.05 2.37 1.96
C ASN A 7 -4.31 1.89 3.22
N PHE A 8 -2.99 1.84 3.19
CA PHE A 8 -2.21 1.38 4.34
C PHE A 8 -1.77 2.51 5.26
N TRP A 9 -2.03 3.76 4.90
CA TRP A 9 -1.48 4.95 5.57
C TRP A 9 -2.09 5.23 6.95
N THR A 10 -3.28 4.71 7.24
CA THR A 10 -3.91 4.82 8.56
C THR A 10 -4.35 3.46 9.08
N GLU A 11 -4.36 3.26 10.39
CA GLU A 11 -4.79 1.99 11.01
C GLU A 11 -6.19 1.57 10.55
N ARG A 12 -7.13 2.53 10.56
CA ARG A 12 -8.51 2.32 10.10
C ARG A 12 -8.56 1.90 8.63
N ASN A 13 -7.79 2.57 7.77
CA ASN A 13 -7.77 2.27 6.34
C ASN A 13 -7.06 0.94 6.06
N ALA A 14 -6.00 0.63 6.81
CA ALA A 14 -5.26 -0.61 6.70
C ALA A 14 -6.16 -1.79 7.05
N ALA A 15 -6.99 -1.66 8.10
CA ALA A 15 -8.00 -2.67 8.43
C ALA A 15 -9.03 -2.86 7.30
N ALA A 16 -9.48 -1.77 6.66
CA ALA A 16 -10.36 -1.84 5.49
C ALA A 16 -9.67 -2.52 4.30
N LYS A 17 -8.40 -2.18 4.03
CA LYS A 17 -7.61 -2.80 2.95
C LYS A 17 -7.36 -4.28 3.21
N CYS A 18 -7.11 -4.67 4.46
CA CYS A 18 -7.01 -6.06 4.87
C CYS A 18 -8.30 -6.83 4.62
N ARG A 19 -9.47 -6.27 4.99
CA ARG A 19 -10.77 -6.89 4.66
C ARG A 19 -10.97 -7.04 3.16
N GLN A 20 -10.57 -6.05 2.37
CA GLN A 20 -10.62 -6.12 0.91
C GLN A 20 -9.74 -7.25 0.36
N MET A 21 -8.50 -7.37 0.83
CA MET A 21 -7.59 -8.45 0.42
C MET A 21 -8.14 -9.84 0.78
N LYS A 22 -8.74 -9.98 1.97
CA LYS A 22 -9.41 -11.22 2.38
C LYS A 22 -10.56 -11.57 1.44
N LYS A 23 -11.42 -10.60 1.14
CA LYS A 23 -12.56 -10.78 0.21
C LYS A 23 -12.11 -11.17 -1.20
N ARG A 24 -10.93 -10.70 -1.64
CA ARG A 24 -10.37 -11.03 -2.96
C ARG A 24 -9.84 -12.47 -3.06
N GLY A 25 -9.77 -13.23 -1.96
CA GLY A 25 -9.22 -14.58 -1.96
C GLY A 25 -7.75 -14.61 -1.54
N MET A 26 -7.42 -14.02 -0.38
CA MET A 26 -6.09 -14.15 0.19
C MET A 26 -5.72 -15.63 0.35
N PRO A 27 -4.54 -16.09 -0.13
CA PRO A 27 -4.13 -17.48 0.01
C PRO A 27 -3.90 -17.84 1.49
N ASP A 28 -3.96 -19.14 1.79
CA ASP A 28 -3.40 -19.66 3.04
C ASP A 28 -1.88 -19.41 3.03
N LEU A 29 -1.39 -18.79 4.10
CA LEU A 29 0.02 -18.42 4.22
C LEU A 29 0.84 -19.51 4.93
N ASP A 30 0.15 -20.51 5.49
CA ASP A 30 0.75 -21.58 6.28
C ASP A 30 1.83 -22.34 5.51
N GLY A 31 2.94 -22.61 6.17
CA GLY A 31 4.04 -23.34 5.59
C GLY A 31 4.92 -22.57 4.61
N GLY A 32 4.51 -21.38 4.14
CA GLY A 32 5.31 -20.50 3.29
C GLY A 32 6.54 -19.93 4.00
N ARG A 33 7.42 -19.23 3.25
CA ARG A 33 8.61 -18.57 3.80
C ARG A 33 8.37 -17.10 4.00
N PHE A 34 8.54 -16.66 5.23
CA PHE A 34 8.51 -15.26 5.61
C PHE A 34 9.94 -14.75 5.76
N ILE A 35 10.27 -13.68 5.04
CA ILE A 35 11.62 -13.13 5.03
C ILE A 35 11.56 -11.65 5.39
N THR A 36 12.34 -11.24 6.38
CA THR A 36 12.54 -9.83 6.73
C THR A 36 13.85 -9.35 6.13
N LEU A 37 13.82 -8.19 5.45
CA LEU A 37 14.99 -7.54 4.86
C LEU A 37 15.19 -6.17 5.51
N THR A 38 16.36 -5.94 6.09
CA THR A 38 16.75 -4.66 6.69
C THR A 38 18.01 -4.14 5.97
N VAL A 39 18.02 -2.86 5.58
CA VAL A 39 19.26 -2.21 5.10
C VAL A 39 20.19 -1.99 6.29
N ASN A 40 21.45 -2.37 6.14
CA ASN A 40 22.51 -1.98 7.07
C ASN A 40 22.86 -0.51 6.78
N ARG A 41 22.72 0.31 7.82
CA ARG A 41 22.83 1.77 7.74
C ARG A 41 24.27 2.23 7.55
N GLU A 42 25.23 1.36 7.87
CA GLU A 42 26.66 1.65 7.81
C GLU A 42 27.28 1.30 6.45
N LEU A 43 26.49 0.95 5.42
CA LEU A 43 27.00 0.42 4.16
C LEU A 43 27.34 1.46 3.07
N CYS A 44 27.32 2.76 3.36
CA CYS A 44 27.64 3.76 2.35
C CYS A 44 29.00 4.42 2.63
N PRO A 45 30.04 4.14 1.84
CA PRO A 45 31.19 5.04 1.78
C PRO A 45 30.70 6.38 1.20
N ASP A 46 31.10 7.48 1.82
CA ASP A 46 31.00 8.80 1.20
C ASP A 46 31.97 8.94 0.02
N GLU A 47 31.95 10.08 -0.66
CA GLU A 47 32.83 10.37 -1.80
C GLU A 47 34.33 10.31 -1.42
N GLY A 48 34.66 10.34 -0.12
CA GLY A 48 36.00 10.20 0.44
C GLY A 48 36.33 8.80 0.98
N GLY A 49 35.44 7.81 0.84
CA GLY A 49 35.64 6.45 1.36
C GLY A 49 35.38 6.29 2.87
N THR A 50 34.85 7.30 3.54
CA THR A 50 34.46 7.24 4.95
C THR A 50 33.07 6.66 5.08
N TRP A 51 32.89 5.69 5.97
CA TRP A 51 31.58 5.11 6.24
C TRP A 51 30.70 6.15 6.94
N ARG A 52 29.56 6.48 6.33
CA ARG A 52 28.52 7.30 6.96
C ARG A 52 27.26 6.50 7.21
N LEU A 53 26.48 6.95 8.19
CA LEU A 53 25.13 6.45 8.37
C LEU A 53 24.26 6.92 7.20
N LEU A 54 23.54 5.98 6.61
CA LEU A 54 22.50 6.26 5.62
C LEU A 54 21.32 6.94 6.31
N GLU A 55 20.84 8.04 5.72
CA GLU A 55 19.60 8.65 6.18
C GLU A 55 18.39 7.75 5.82
N PRO A 56 17.30 7.77 6.61
CA PRO A 56 16.13 6.94 6.35
C PRO A 56 15.57 6.95 4.91
N PRO A 57 15.40 8.10 4.23
CA PRO A 57 14.93 8.12 2.84
C PRO A 57 15.92 7.45 1.87
N GLU A 58 17.22 7.60 2.09
CA GLU A 58 18.27 6.97 1.27
C GLU A 58 18.23 5.45 1.42
N ALA A 59 18.14 4.97 2.66
CA ALA A 59 18.01 3.54 2.95
C ALA A 59 16.75 2.95 2.31
N TYR A 60 15.63 3.69 2.33
CA TYR A 60 14.39 3.28 1.66
C TYR A 60 14.57 3.15 0.14
N GLU A 61 15.11 4.16 -0.53
CA GLU A 61 15.29 4.13 -1.99
C GLU A 61 16.29 3.05 -2.42
N MET A 62 17.39 2.89 -1.69
CA MET A 62 18.37 1.83 -1.93
C MET A 62 17.73 0.44 -1.82
N GLY A 63 16.96 0.19 -0.75
CA GLY A 63 16.27 -1.07 -0.56
C GLY A 63 15.19 -1.32 -1.62
N LYS A 64 14.37 -0.30 -1.92
CA LYS A 64 13.34 -0.32 -2.98
C LYS A 64 13.93 -0.70 -4.34
N ALA A 65 15.07 -0.12 -4.72
CA ALA A 65 15.76 -0.45 -5.97
C ALA A 65 16.25 -1.91 -6.00
N ARG A 66 16.57 -2.49 -4.84
CA ARG A 66 17.06 -3.88 -4.72
C ARG A 66 15.94 -4.93 -4.74
N LEU A 67 14.72 -4.59 -4.30
CA LEU A 67 13.62 -5.56 -4.15
C LEU A 67 13.35 -6.38 -5.42
N ARG A 68 13.35 -5.75 -6.60
CA ARG A 68 13.09 -6.45 -7.87
C ARG A 68 14.11 -7.55 -8.14
N ARG A 69 15.40 -7.26 -7.92
CA ARG A 69 16.49 -8.22 -8.10
C ARG A 69 16.44 -9.34 -7.05
N PHE A 70 16.15 -8.98 -5.80
CA PHE A 70 15.95 -9.95 -4.71
C PHE A 70 14.85 -10.96 -5.06
N ILE A 71 13.67 -10.47 -5.45
CA ILE A 71 12.52 -11.29 -5.85
C ILE A 71 12.86 -12.17 -7.05
N ALA A 72 13.41 -11.60 -8.12
CA ALA A 72 13.72 -12.33 -9.34
C ALA A 72 14.69 -13.50 -9.08
N ARG A 73 15.72 -13.27 -8.26
CA ARG A 73 16.72 -14.28 -7.92
C ARG A 73 16.13 -15.46 -7.16
N LEU A 74 15.36 -15.19 -6.10
CA LEU A 74 14.75 -16.27 -5.30
C LEU A 74 13.66 -17.00 -6.09
N ARG A 75 12.83 -16.28 -6.85
CA ARG A 75 11.79 -16.90 -7.67
C ARG A 75 12.37 -17.87 -8.70
N LYS A 76 13.40 -17.45 -9.43
CA LYS A 76 14.05 -18.30 -10.43
C LYS A 76 14.63 -19.56 -9.81
N ARG A 77 15.31 -19.44 -8.67
CA ARG A 77 16.01 -20.54 -7.98
C ARG A 77 15.04 -21.56 -7.37
N TYR A 78 13.97 -21.08 -6.74
CA TYR A 78 13.04 -21.90 -5.93
C TYR A 78 11.68 -22.11 -6.61
N LYS A 79 11.54 -21.67 -7.86
CA LYS A 79 10.30 -21.75 -8.67
C LYS A 79 9.08 -21.16 -7.95
N ILE A 80 9.29 -20.05 -7.26
CA ILE A 80 8.26 -19.38 -6.46
C ILE A 80 7.33 -18.60 -7.39
N ARG A 81 6.07 -19.05 -7.46
CA ARG A 81 5.03 -18.42 -8.30
C ARG A 81 4.31 -17.30 -7.57
N ARG A 82 3.87 -17.57 -6.34
CA ARG A 82 3.05 -16.65 -5.55
C ARG A 82 3.88 -16.02 -4.44
N TRP A 83 3.80 -14.70 -4.36
CA TRP A 83 4.52 -13.93 -3.36
C TRP A 83 3.85 -12.59 -3.10
N PHE A 84 4.14 -12.01 -1.94
CA PHE A 84 3.93 -10.59 -1.71
C PHE A 84 5.06 -10.04 -0.86
N TRP A 85 5.17 -8.72 -0.84
CA TRP A 85 5.92 -8.03 0.19
C TRP A 85 5.15 -6.83 0.69
N LYS A 86 5.50 -6.44 1.91
CA LYS A 86 5.01 -5.22 2.54
C LYS A 86 6.18 -4.48 3.17
N MET A 87 6.10 -3.17 3.15
CA MET A 87 6.97 -2.32 3.93
C MET A 87 6.41 -2.21 5.34
N GLU A 88 7.31 -2.17 6.31
CA GLU A 88 7.02 -1.77 7.68
C GLU A 88 8.08 -0.74 8.10
N LEU A 89 7.76 0.02 9.14
CA LEU A 89 8.70 0.93 9.77
C LEU A 89 9.21 0.30 11.08
N HIS A 90 10.51 0.40 11.31
CA HIS A 90 11.09 0.10 12.62
C HIS A 90 10.57 1.08 13.68
N GLN A 91 10.75 0.72 14.95
CA GLN A 91 10.65 1.71 16.01
C GLN A 91 11.76 2.77 15.82
N PRO A 92 11.53 4.02 16.25
CA PRO A 92 12.58 5.03 16.29
C PRO A 92 13.82 4.47 17.01
N ASP A 93 15.00 4.70 16.45
CA ASP A 93 16.25 4.38 17.13
C ASP A 93 16.59 5.41 18.22
N ASN A 94 17.78 5.30 18.81
CA ASN A 94 18.24 6.22 19.87
C ASN A 94 18.32 7.69 19.41
N ASN A 95 18.36 7.95 18.11
CA ASN A 95 18.38 9.28 17.53
C ASN A 95 16.99 9.72 17.04
N GLY A 96 15.95 8.93 17.31
CA GLY A 96 14.58 9.19 16.84
C GLY A 96 14.36 8.85 15.37
N LEU A 97 15.33 8.26 14.68
CA LEU A 97 15.23 7.98 13.24
C LEU A 97 14.46 6.68 12.98
N VAL A 98 13.57 6.73 12.00
CA VAL A 98 12.66 5.63 11.66
C VAL A 98 12.99 5.08 10.27
N TYR A 99 13.44 3.82 10.22
CA TYR A 99 13.88 3.16 8.99
C TYR A 99 12.85 2.15 8.48
N ALA A 100 12.77 2.01 7.15
CA ALA A 100 11.97 0.98 6.52
C ALA A 100 12.66 -0.40 6.57
N HIS A 101 11.85 -1.44 6.73
CA HIS A 101 12.23 -2.83 6.41
C HIS A 101 11.13 -3.50 5.60
N TRP A 102 11.47 -4.57 4.89
CA TRP A 102 10.53 -5.26 4.02
C TRP A 102 10.29 -6.68 4.51
N HIS A 103 9.01 -7.02 4.62
CA HIS A 103 8.57 -8.37 4.92
C HIS A 103 8.03 -9.01 3.66
N PHE A 104 8.62 -10.12 3.30
CA PHE A 104 8.26 -10.95 2.18
C PHE A 104 7.51 -12.18 2.68
N TRP A 105 6.56 -12.62 1.88
CA TRP A 105 6.06 -13.98 1.95
C TRP A 105 6.21 -14.63 0.58
N PHE A 106 6.77 -15.82 0.59
CA PHE A 106 6.90 -16.70 -0.55
C PHE A 106 6.08 -17.96 -0.31
N ASP A 107 5.24 -18.30 -1.29
CA ASP A 107 4.50 -19.55 -1.32
C ASP A 107 5.46 -20.70 -1.65
N TYR A 108 6.22 -21.11 -0.63
CA TYR A 108 7.27 -22.10 -0.74
C TYR A 108 7.41 -22.87 0.57
N GLY A 109 7.11 -24.17 0.52
CA GLY A 109 7.20 -25.06 1.67
C GLY A 109 8.61 -25.54 2.00
N GLY A 110 9.54 -25.47 1.04
CA GLY A 110 10.90 -26.02 1.14
C GLY A 110 11.89 -25.13 1.89
N HIS A 111 13.07 -25.65 2.21
CA HIS A 111 14.13 -24.88 2.86
C HIS A 111 14.79 -23.89 1.89
N ILE A 112 15.03 -22.65 2.35
CA ILE A 112 15.84 -21.65 1.66
C ILE A 112 17.00 -21.32 2.61
N PRO A 113 18.26 -21.60 2.24
CA PRO A 113 19.41 -21.28 3.09
C PRO A 113 19.49 -19.78 3.35
N GLY A 114 19.72 -19.39 4.61
CA GLY A 114 19.83 -17.99 5.01
C GLY A 114 20.93 -17.25 4.24
N GLU A 115 22.06 -17.91 3.97
CA GLU A 115 23.15 -17.34 3.17
C GLU A 115 22.71 -16.93 1.76
N GLU A 116 21.86 -17.73 1.10
CA GLU A 116 21.33 -17.37 -0.22
C GLU A 116 20.42 -16.13 -0.14
N VAL A 117 19.64 -15.99 0.93
CA VAL A 117 18.79 -14.82 1.17
C VAL A 117 19.67 -13.58 1.41
N THR A 118 20.68 -13.68 2.28
CA THR A 118 21.65 -12.62 2.55
C THR A 118 22.36 -12.19 1.27
N LYS A 119 22.85 -13.15 0.47
CA LYS A 119 23.55 -12.88 -0.80
C LYS A 119 22.61 -12.30 -1.87
N ALA A 120 21.33 -12.67 -1.86
CA ALA A 120 20.33 -12.09 -2.75
C ALA A 120 19.97 -10.66 -2.34
N TRP A 121 19.92 -10.38 -1.04
CA TRP A 121 19.63 -9.05 -0.50
C TRP A 121 20.82 -8.12 -0.71
N GLY A 122 21.99 -8.48 -0.18
CA GLY A 122 23.26 -7.78 -0.37
C GLY A 122 23.30 -6.36 0.20
N LEU A 123 22.33 -5.95 1.02
CA LEU A 123 22.24 -4.61 1.61
C LEU A 123 22.17 -4.61 3.13
N GLY A 124 22.28 -5.76 3.80
CA GLY A 124 22.25 -5.82 5.26
C GLY A 124 21.65 -7.11 5.80
N ARG A 125 20.98 -6.99 6.95
CA ARG A 125 20.46 -8.11 7.72
C ARG A 125 19.24 -8.73 7.04
N THR A 126 19.18 -10.06 7.09
CA THR A 126 18.01 -10.83 6.68
C THR A 126 17.59 -11.79 7.78
N ASP A 127 16.29 -11.99 7.94
CA ASP A 127 15.72 -13.03 8.80
C ASP A 127 14.77 -13.88 7.97
N ILE A 128 14.80 -15.20 8.15
CA ILE A 128 13.92 -16.13 7.44
C ILE A 128 13.26 -17.10 8.41
N ARG A 129 11.95 -17.25 8.28
CA ARG A 129 11.17 -18.20 9.06
C ARG A 129 10.08 -18.85 8.22
N ARG A 130 9.63 -20.01 8.66
CA ARG A 130 8.45 -20.68 8.11
C ARG A 130 7.21 -20.13 8.80
N VAL A 131 6.21 -19.70 8.03
CA VAL A 131 4.94 -19.22 8.58
C VAL A 131 4.16 -20.38 9.19
N ARG A 132 3.54 -20.13 10.34
CA ARG A 132 2.56 -21.03 10.98
C ARG A 132 1.18 -20.36 10.98
N ARG A 133 0.09 -21.12 10.83
CA ARG A 133 -1.32 -20.61 10.78
C ARG A 133 -1.68 -19.46 11.72
N LYS A 134 -1.15 -19.46 12.95
CA LYS A 134 -1.45 -18.44 13.98
C LYS A 134 -0.89 -17.04 13.65
N GLU A 135 -0.01 -16.91 12.65
CA GLU A 135 0.72 -15.67 12.34
C GLU A 135 -0.01 -14.75 11.35
N TRP A 136 -1.12 -15.20 10.75
CA TRP A 136 -1.84 -14.43 9.72
C TRP A 136 -2.41 -13.09 10.21
N THR A 137 -3.05 -13.06 11.39
CA THR A 137 -3.59 -11.82 11.96
C THR A 137 -2.49 -10.82 12.31
N TYR A 138 -1.30 -11.33 12.60
CA TYR A 138 -0.15 -10.52 12.99
C TYR A 138 0.54 -9.86 11.78
N LEU A 139 0.42 -10.48 10.61
CA LEU A 139 1.18 -10.10 9.43
C LEU A 139 0.80 -8.72 8.87
N PHE A 140 -0.41 -8.20 9.12
CA PHE A 140 -0.78 -6.84 8.68
C PHE A 140 -0.89 -5.83 9.82
N LYS A 141 -0.64 -6.26 11.06
CA LYS A 141 -0.87 -5.46 12.27
C LYS A 141 0.01 -4.21 12.34
N TYR A 142 1.18 -4.21 11.68
CA TYR A 142 2.20 -3.18 11.85
C TYR A 142 2.68 -2.50 10.57
N MET A 143 1.96 -2.63 9.46
CA MET A 143 2.37 -1.96 8.21
C MET A 143 2.58 -0.45 8.36
N CYS A 144 1.72 0.21 9.13
CA CYS A 144 1.89 1.60 9.55
C CYS A 144 1.47 1.71 11.01
N LYS A 145 2.27 1.13 11.91
CA LYS A 145 2.06 1.26 13.35
C LYS A 145 2.07 2.77 13.68
N GLN A 146 0.94 3.27 14.17
CA GLN A 146 0.67 4.66 14.55
C GLN A 146 0.76 5.69 13.40
N ALA A 147 -0.31 5.79 12.62
CA ALA A 147 -0.56 6.89 11.70
C ALA A 147 -0.77 8.28 12.36
N GLY A 148 -0.45 8.41 13.65
CA GLY A 148 -0.24 9.71 14.28
C GLY A 148 1.10 10.31 13.84
N ASP A 149 2.14 9.49 13.68
CA ASP A 149 3.53 9.93 13.49
C ASP A 149 4.22 9.12 12.36
N LEU A 150 3.71 9.22 11.13
CA LEU A 150 4.54 8.81 9.99
C LEU A 150 5.76 9.75 9.94
N PRO A 151 6.98 9.24 9.74
CA PRO A 151 8.16 10.10 9.75
C PRO A 151 8.11 11.10 8.59
N ASP A 152 8.66 12.30 8.81
CA ASP A 152 8.58 13.42 7.86
C ASP A 152 9.13 13.08 6.47
N TRP A 153 10.18 12.27 6.41
CA TRP A 153 10.74 11.80 5.14
C TRP A 153 9.73 10.99 4.32
N LEU A 154 8.80 10.29 4.97
CA LEU A 154 7.81 9.45 4.31
C LEU A 154 6.58 10.26 3.90
N THR A 155 6.17 11.24 4.71
CA THR A 155 5.04 12.11 4.40
C THR A 155 5.38 13.10 3.28
N SER A 156 6.64 13.54 3.18
CA SER A 156 7.14 14.40 2.10
C SER A 156 7.29 13.69 0.74
N MET A 157 7.32 12.36 0.69
CA MET A 157 7.39 11.62 -0.58
C MET A 157 6.07 11.70 -1.36
N THR A 158 6.17 11.78 -2.69
CA THR A 158 4.99 11.76 -3.59
C THR A 158 4.55 10.34 -3.96
N LYS A 159 5.46 9.36 -3.96
CA LYS A 159 5.20 7.97 -4.34
C LYS A 159 5.95 6.99 -3.45
N VAL A 160 5.19 6.20 -2.69
CA VAL A 160 5.74 5.10 -1.90
C VAL A 160 4.95 3.83 -2.16
N ARG A 161 5.67 2.71 -2.21
CA ARG A 161 5.07 1.39 -2.35
C ARG A 161 5.15 0.66 -1.02
N LEU A 162 4.01 0.54 -0.34
CA LEU A 162 3.88 -0.15 0.94
C LEU A 162 3.59 -1.65 0.81
N PHE A 163 3.06 -2.07 -0.34
CA PHE A 163 2.62 -3.43 -0.57
C PHE A 163 2.69 -3.76 -2.05
N GLN A 164 3.11 -4.99 -2.37
CA GLN A 164 3.07 -5.50 -3.73
C GLN A 164 2.88 -7.01 -3.70
N THR A 165 2.09 -7.53 -4.63
CA THR A 165 1.90 -8.97 -4.83
C THR A 165 2.46 -9.41 -6.17
N SER A 166 2.64 -10.71 -6.33
CA SER A 166 2.78 -11.35 -7.63
C SER A 166 1.52 -11.17 -8.48
N MET A 167 1.65 -11.38 -9.79
CA MET A 167 0.49 -11.57 -10.66
C MET A 167 -0.30 -12.81 -10.22
N GLY A 168 -1.62 -12.76 -10.34
CA GLY A 168 -2.50 -13.88 -9.97
C GLY A 168 -2.54 -14.20 -8.46
N PHE A 169 -2.00 -13.33 -7.60
CA PHE A 169 -1.87 -13.61 -6.16
C PHE A 169 -3.20 -13.97 -5.47
N PHE A 170 -4.29 -13.31 -5.86
CA PHE A 170 -5.62 -13.47 -5.25
C PHE A 170 -6.53 -14.46 -6.00
N SER A 171 -6.17 -14.85 -7.23
CA SER A 171 -7.08 -15.57 -8.13
C SER A 171 -7.12 -17.08 -7.91
N GLY A 172 -6.39 -17.63 -6.93
CA GLY A 172 -6.37 -19.07 -6.61
C GLY A 172 -5.67 -19.95 -7.66
N ASN A 173 -5.78 -19.59 -8.94
CA ASN A 173 -5.15 -20.26 -10.07
C ASN A 173 -3.65 -19.99 -10.07
N ASP A 174 -2.88 -21.06 -10.31
CA ASP A 174 -1.46 -21.00 -10.60
C ASP A 174 -1.15 -19.83 -11.54
N ALA A 175 -0.22 -18.96 -11.11
CA ALA A 175 0.33 -17.98 -12.02
C ALA A 175 0.78 -18.71 -13.30
N PRO A 176 0.46 -18.19 -14.50
CA PRO A 176 0.77 -18.88 -15.74
C PRO A 176 2.27 -19.25 -15.79
N PRO A 177 2.62 -20.41 -16.38
CA PRO A 177 4.00 -20.84 -16.51
C PRO A 177 4.85 -19.77 -17.23
N GLU A 178 6.13 -19.70 -16.85
CA GLU A 178 7.11 -18.63 -17.10
C GLU A 178 7.45 -18.32 -18.57
N ASP A 179 6.75 -18.86 -19.57
CA ASP A 179 7.09 -18.71 -20.99
C ASP A 179 6.32 -17.60 -21.72
N THR A 180 5.65 -16.70 -20.99
CA THR A 180 5.25 -15.43 -21.59
C THR A 180 6.38 -14.42 -21.39
N PRO A 181 7.16 -14.08 -22.43
CA PRO A 181 8.10 -12.97 -22.32
C PRO A 181 7.29 -11.73 -21.92
N SER A 182 7.64 -11.12 -20.80
CA SER A 182 7.16 -9.79 -20.49
C SER A 182 7.73 -8.86 -21.56
N PRO A 183 6.94 -8.23 -22.44
CA PRO A 183 7.45 -7.21 -23.33
C PRO A 183 7.57 -5.93 -22.51
N ARG A 184 8.68 -5.82 -21.79
CA ARG A 184 9.43 -4.57 -21.68
C ARG A 184 10.87 -4.95 -21.89
N GLN A 185 11.23 -5.05 -23.18
CA GLN A 185 12.61 -4.94 -23.61
C GLN A 185 13.22 -3.71 -22.94
N LEU A 186 14.50 -3.83 -22.62
CA LEU A 186 15.25 -2.90 -21.80
C LEU A 186 15.64 -1.61 -22.53
N ASP A 187 15.01 -1.32 -23.66
CA ASP A 187 15.37 -0.26 -24.58
C ASP A 187 14.17 0.69 -24.74
N ASP A 188 14.44 2.00 -24.70
CA ASP A 188 13.52 3.14 -24.74
C ASP A 188 12.81 3.51 -23.42
N ILE A 189 13.59 3.92 -22.42
CA ILE A 189 13.14 5.02 -21.55
C ILE A 189 13.36 6.30 -22.36
N ASP A 190 12.35 6.69 -23.12
CA ASP A 190 12.28 8.03 -23.69
C ASP A 190 12.06 9.03 -22.53
N GLU A 191 13.16 9.61 -22.05
CA GLU A 191 13.17 10.66 -21.01
C GLU A 191 12.49 11.97 -21.46
N THR A 192 12.00 12.06 -22.69
CA THR A 192 11.45 13.32 -23.25
C THR A 192 9.93 13.46 -23.18
N LYS A 193 9.18 12.49 -22.62
CA LYS A 193 7.75 12.70 -22.31
C LYS A 193 7.55 13.43 -20.99
N ASN A 194 7.86 14.72 -21.03
CA ASN A 194 7.32 15.74 -20.13
C ASN A 194 5.81 15.91 -20.39
N ASP A 195 5.02 14.93 -19.99
CA ASP A 195 3.57 15.09 -19.90
C ASP A 195 3.25 15.87 -18.63
N CYS A 196 2.91 17.15 -18.80
CA CYS A 196 2.25 18.05 -17.85
C CYS A 196 2.49 17.70 -16.37
N ALA A 197 3.54 18.29 -15.79
CA ALA A 197 3.84 18.23 -14.37
C ALA A 197 2.70 18.87 -13.55
N HIS A 198 1.59 18.16 -13.38
CA HIS A 198 0.74 18.38 -12.22
C HIS A 198 1.59 18.03 -11.00
N GLU A 199 1.89 19.03 -10.17
CA GLU A 199 2.50 18.82 -8.86
C GLU A 199 1.74 17.69 -8.16
N MET A 200 2.43 16.56 -8.00
CA MET A 200 1.81 15.40 -7.39
C MET A 200 1.79 15.63 -5.88
N ASP A 201 0.59 15.69 -5.29
CA ASP A 201 0.44 15.73 -3.83
C ASP A 201 1.40 14.74 -3.15
N THR A 202 2.10 15.21 -2.12
CA THR A 202 2.85 14.37 -1.17
C THR A 202 1.92 13.41 -0.44
N ILE A 203 2.48 12.37 0.18
CA ILE A 203 1.69 11.43 0.99
C ILE A 203 1.03 12.16 2.16
N GLY A 204 1.71 13.11 2.78
CA GLY A 204 1.15 13.96 3.84
C GLY A 204 -0.07 14.74 3.36
N GLU A 205 0.03 15.43 2.23
CA GLU A 205 -1.09 16.17 1.63
C GLU A 205 -2.25 15.25 1.26
N ARG A 206 -1.98 14.05 0.73
CA ARG A 206 -3.02 13.05 0.45
C ARG A 206 -3.73 12.58 1.72
N ILE A 207 -2.99 12.34 2.80
CA ILE A 207 -3.57 11.94 4.09
C ILE A 207 -4.46 13.07 4.64
N VAL A 208 -3.99 14.31 4.61
CA VAL A 208 -4.79 15.49 5.01
C VAL A 208 -6.04 15.61 4.13
N ARG A 209 -5.90 15.46 2.82
CA ARG A 209 -7.03 15.49 1.89
C ARG A 209 -8.04 14.37 2.19
N TRP A 210 -7.60 13.13 2.34
CA TRP A 210 -8.49 12.00 2.63
C TRP A 210 -9.18 12.10 3.99
N THR A 211 -8.52 12.68 4.99
CA THR A 211 -9.14 12.89 6.32
C THR A 211 -10.17 14.01 6.31
N ARG A 212 -10.08 14.95 5.36
CA ARG A 212 -11.00 16.08 5.19
C ARG A 212 -12.10 15.86 4.14
N CYS A 213 -12.03 14.82 3.31
CA CYS A 213 -13.03 14.56 2.25
C CYS A 213 -14.25 13.74 2.73
N VAL A 214 -15.41 13.98 2.11
CA VAL A 214 -16.64 13.19 2.32
C VAL A 214 -17.23 12.77 0.97
N VAL A 215 -17.61 11.50 0.85
CA VAL A 215 -18.36 11.05 -0.34
C VAL A 215 -19.84 11.20 -0.04
N ALA A 216 -20.55 11.96 -0.86
CA ALA A 216 -22.00 11.99 -0.86
C ALA A 216 -22.56 10.98 -1.85
N ARG A 217 -23.64 10.33 -1.44
CA ARG A 217 -24.43 9.45 -2.31
C ARG A 217 -25.81 10.06 -2.46
N SER A 218 -26.28 10.19 -3.69
CA SER A 218 -27.68 10.45 -4.01
C SER A 218 -28.24 9.21 -4.67
N THR A 219 -29.36 8.71 -4.15
CA THR A 219 -30.13 7.64 -4.79
C THR A 219 -31.27 8.34 -5.51
N SER A 220 -31.33 8.20 -6.83
CA SER A 220 -32.41 8.76 -7.63
C SER A 220 -33.70 7.96 -7.40
N SER A 221 -34.84 8.57 -7.69
CA SER A 221 -36.18 7.96 -7.54
C SER A 221 -36.39 6.70 -8.37
N ASP A 222 -35.60 6.51 -9.42
CA ASP A 222 -35.54 5.30 -10.27
C ASP A 222 -34.68 4.16 -9.66
N GLY A 223 -34.14 4.35 -8.45
CA GLY A 223 -33.26 3.39 -7.79
C GLY A 223 -31.81 3.43 -8.28
N SER A 224 -31.49 4.26 -9.27
CA SER A 224 -30.12 4.45 -9.75
C SER A 224 -29.28 5.19 -8.69
N GLN A 225 -28.03 4.75 -8.51
CA GLN A 225 -27.14 5.33 -7.52
C GLN A 225 -26.11 6.22 -8.19
N ARG A 226 -26.19 7.53 -7.91
CA ARG A 226 -25.15 8.49 -8.30
C ARG A 226 -24.24 8.73 -7.10
N HIS A 227 -22.96 8.44 -7.28
CA HIS A 227 -21.93 8.69 -6.29
C HIS A 227 -21.20 9.99 -6.68
N LYS A 228 -21.19 10.99 -5.80
CA LYS A 228 -20.42 12.21 -6.02
C LYS A 228 -19.44 12.40 -4.86
N LEU A 229 -18.15 12.37 -5.18
CA LEU A 229 -17.11 12.73 -4.22
C LEU A 229 -17.25 14.22 -3.92
N LEU A 230 -17.57 14.59 -2.68
CA LEU A 230 -17.52 15.96 -2.22
C LEU A 230 -16.19 16.20 -1.53
N VAL A 231 -15.24 16.74 -2.29
CA VAL A 231 -14.01 17.27 -1.73
C VAL A 231 -14.38 18.55 -1.01
N MET A 232 -14.66 18.45 0.27
CA MET A 232 -14.87 19.61 1.13
C MET A 232 -13.60 19.83 1.93
N GLN A 233 -12.90 20.93 1.68
CA GLN A 233 -11.72 21.32 2.48
C GLN A 233 -12.17 21.98 3.79
N THR A 234 -12.87 21.27 4.68
CA THR A 234 -13.25 21.85 5.98
C THR A 234 -12.85 20.90 7.12
N SER A 235 -12.30 21.49 8.19
CA SER A 235 -11.91 20.76 9.42
C SER A 235 -13.05 20.67 10.43
N ARG A 236 -14.20 21.29 10.16
CA ARG A 236 -15.36 21.35 11.06
C ARG A 236 -16.56 20.69 10.40
N TRP A 237 -17.14 19.71 11.11
CA TRP A 237 -18.35 19.00 10.68
C TRP A 237 -19.53 19.92 10.35
N GLY A 238 -19.65 21.06 11.04
CA GLY A 238 -20.67 22.07 10.76
C GLY A 238 -20.56 22.66 9.36
N ASP A 239 -19.35 23.04 8.96
CA ASP A 239 -19.07 23.56 7.62
C ASP A 239 -19.32 22.49 6.54
N LEU A 240 -19.12 21.21 6.90
CA LEU A 240 -19.37 20.07 6.03
C LEU A 240 -20.85 19.85 5.75
N LEU A 241 -21.69 19.99 6.79
CA LEU A 241 -23.14 19.98 6.65
C LEU A 241 -23.64 21.21 5.89
N ALA A 242 -23.01 22.38 6.10
CA ALA A 242 -23.35 23.62 5.41
C ALA A 242 -23.12 23.52 3.90
N ALA A 243 -21.92 23.14 3.43
CA ALA A 243 -21.72 23.05 1.98
C ALA A 243 -22.38 21.81 1.34
N PHE A 244 -22.67 20.74 2.10
CA PHE A 244 -23.59 19.70 1.62
C PHE A 244 -25.00 20.28 1.39
N ALA A 245 -25.50 21.11 2.31
CA ALA A 245 -26.80 21.78 2.15
C ALA A 245 -26.81 22.77 0.98
N GLU A 246 -25.75 23.56 0.79
CA GLU A 246 -25.60 24.44 -0.38
C GLU A 246 -25.57 23.66 -1.69
N LEU A 247 -24.81 22.56 -1.74
CA LEU A 247 -24.75 21.71 -2.93
C LEU A 247 -26.11 21.07 -3.23
N ARG A 248 -26.84 20.63 -2.19
CA ARG A 248 -28.20 20.11 -2.32
C ARG A 248 -29.12 21.12 -3.00
N ILE A 249 -29.08 22.37 -2.54
CA ILE A 249 -29.86 23.48 -3.12
C ILE A 249 -29.44 23.72 -4.58
N ARG A 250 -28.13 23.83 -4.84
CA ARG A 250 -27.60 24.08 -6.19
C ARG A 250 -27.95 22.99 -7.20
N LEU A 251 -28.02 21.73 -6.75
CA LEU A 251 -28.31 20.57 -7.59
C LEU A 251 -29.80 20.21 -7.64
N GLY A 252 -30.68 20.97 -6.97
CA GLY A 252 -32.12 20.70 -6.93
C GLY A 252 -32.48 19.36 -6.30
N ILE A 253 -31.61 18.82 -5.43
CA ILE A 253 -31.86 17.52 -4.78
C ILE A 253 -32.81 17.76 -3.62
N THR A 254 -33.96 17.08 -3.59
CA THR A 254 -34.94 17.29 -2.53
C THR A 254 -34.49 16.62 -1.22
N GLN A 255 -35.06 17.04 -0.09
CA GLN A 255 -34.73 16.43 1.20
C GLN A 255 -35.14 14.96 1.29
N ALA A 256 -36.18 14.55 0.55
CA ALA A 256 -36.61 13.15 0.44
C ALA A 256 -35.61 12.28 -0.35
N ASP A 257 -34.86 12.88 -1.28
CA ASP A 257 -33.84 12.21 -2.11
C ASP A 257 -32.45 12.19 -1.45
N CYS A 258 -32.31 12.86 -0.31
CA CYS A 258 -31.08 12.95 0.46
C CYS A 258 -31.17 12.13 1.74
N GLU A 259 -30.45 11.01 1.77
CA GLU A 259 -30.26 10.27 3.01
C GLU A 259 -28.84 10.47 3.54
N ILE A 260 -28.69 11.30 4.57
CA ILE A 260 -27.43 11.37 5.33
C ILE A 260 -27.41 10.18 6.29
N LYS A 261 -27.09 8.99 5.79
CA LYS A 261 -26.87 7.82 6.64
C LYS A 261 -25.52 7.93 7.34
N THR A 262 -25.52 8.15 8.65
CA THR A 262 -24.36 7.78 9.48
C THR A 262 -24.35 6.26 9.67
N GLN A 263 -23.94 5.51 8.66
CA GLN A 263 -23.87 4.05 8.76
C GLN A 263 -22.48 3.57 9.17
N LYS A 264 -22.44 2.74 10.21
CA LYS A 264 -21.31 1.87 10.55
C LYS A 264 -21.25 0.78 9.46
N ILE A 265 -20.42 0.97 8.43
CA ILE A 265 -20.46 0.14 7.22
C ILE A 265 -20.09 -1.33 7.53
N THR A 266 -21.00 -2.25 7.23
CA THR A 266 -20.79 -3.72 7.18
C THR A 266 -20.59 -4.22 5.74
N THR A 267 -20.05 -5.43 5.61
CA THR A 267 -19.36 -6.03 4.45
C THR A 267 -20.14 -6.18 3.14
N THR A 268 -21.47 -6.00 3.15
CA THR A 268 -22.36 -6.25 2.01
C THR A 268 -22.26 -5.17 0.91
N TRP A 269 -21.66 -4.02 1.21
CA TRP A 269 -21.66 -2.83 0.34
C TRP A 269 -20.70 -2.84 -0.87
N LEU A 270 -19.73 -3.77 -0.91
CA LEU A 270 -18.66 -3.77 -1.92
C LEU A 270 -19.05 -4.38 -3.28
N THR A 271 -20.23 -4.98 -3.44
CA THR A 271 -20.67 -5.65 -4.67
C THR A 271 -21.54 -4.79 -5.59
N GLN A 272 -21.88 -3.56 -5.19
CA GLN A 272 -22.82 -2.70 -5.93
C GLN A 272 -22.16 -1.46 -6.57
N LEU A 273 -20.82 -1.39 -6.62
CA LEU A 273 -20.11 -0.29 -7.29
C LEU A 273 -20.15 -0.46 -8.81
N PRO A 274 -20.37 0.62 -9.60
CA PRO A 274 -20.24 0.60 -11.05
C PRO A 274 -18.84 0.14 -11.50
N PRO A 275 -18.71 -0.63 -12.61
CA PRO A 275 -17.42 -1.15 -13.09
C PRO A 275 -16.32 -0.10 -13.27
N CYS A 276 -16.68 1.13 -13.65
CA CYS A 276 -15.75 2.24 -13.83
C CYS A 276 -15.10 2.73 -12.52
N LEU A 277 -15.73 2.49 -11.37
CA LEU A 277 -15.19 2.81 -10.04
C LEU A 277 -14.52 1.61 -9.38
N GLN A 278 -14.64 0.41 -9.94
CA GLN A 278 -13.94 -0.79 -9.47
C GLN A 278 -12.43 -0.71 -9.79
N GLY A 279 -12.02 0.05 -10.82
CA GLY A 279 -10.62 0.24 -11.23
C GLY A 279 -9.75 1.10 -10.30
N TYR A 280 -10.36 1.78 -9.32
CA TYR A 280 -9.67 2.60 -8.32
C TYR A 280 -9.74 2.00 -6.90
N THR A 281 -10.10 0.71 -6.77
CA THR A 281 -10.25 -0.01 -5.49
C THR A 281 -9.08 -0.93 -5.13
#